data_AF-A0A357V2N4-F1
#
_entry.id   AF-A0A357V2N4-F1
#
_cell.length_a   1.000
_cell.length_b   1.000
_cell.length_c   1.000
_cell.angle_alpha   90.00
_cell.angle_beta   90.00
_cell.angle_gamma   90.00
#
_symmetry.space_group_name_H-M   'P 1'
#
loop_
_entity.id
_entity.type
_entity.pdbx_description
1 polymer ?
#
loop_
_entity_poly.entity_id
_entity_poly.type
_entity_poly.pdbx_seq_one_letter_code
_entity_poly.pdbx_strand_id
1 'polypeptide(L)'
;RAGEAGKGFAVVAGEVKALANQTGKATGAIDEAVADLASNVSGLMNISQKTIGMAEEVNTGVGQINSAVDGIGQSIGTMENQIAEIVGASSSSREQCNGFINEMERLVSSFKETGDKLQTAEQRVSSLLERGEGMIGQINQAGLETSDSRFIREIQSRADEIARRFEAALDSGEITEEDLFSEAYEPIPGTNPEQCMTPFVTLTDRLLPDIQEPMLTFDDKVVFCAAVDRNGFLPTHNLKFSQPQGDDPVWNNGNCRNRRLFNDRTGLRAGQNTRPFFLQTYRRDMGGGNFVLMKDLSAPITVRGRHWGGLRLGYKI
;
A
#
# COMPACT_ATOMS: atom_id res chain seq x y z
N ARG A 1 15.81 -135.42 -50.62
CA ARG A 1 16.67 -134.80 -51.66
C ARG A 1 16.57 -135.66 -52.92
N ALA A 2 16.29 -135.06 -54.09
CA ALA A 2 15.84 -135.77 -55.30
C ALA A 2 16.91 -136.02 -56.42
N GLY A 3 18.21 -136.11 -56.12
CA GLY A 3 19.25 -136.39 -57.15
C GLY A 3 19.36 -135.31 -58.25
N GLU A 4 20.00 -135.61 -59.40
CA GLU A 4 20.30 -134.67 -60.51
C GLU A 4 19.08 -133.88 -61.04
N ALA A 5 17.90 -134.50 -61.10
CA ALA A 5 16.64 -133.85 -61.52
C ALA A 5 16.16 -132.78 -60.53
N GLY A 6 16.66 -132.80 -59.28
CA GLY A 6 16.36 -131.79 -58.26
C GLY A 6 17.22 -130.53 -58.32
N LYS A 7 18.29 -130.48 -59.15
CA LYS A 7 19.16 -129.30 -59.28
C LYS A 7 18.42 -128.09 -59.86
N GLY A 8 17.57 -128.28 -60.87
CA GLY A 8 16.75 -127.21 -61.45
C GLY A 8 15.70 -126.67 -60.47
N PHE A 9 15.01 -127.56 -59.74
CA PHE A 9 14.08 -127.18 -58.68
C PHE A 9 14.77 -126.51 -57.49
N ALA A 10 16.01 -126.90 -57.16
CA ALA A 10 16.80 -126.27 -56.10
C ALA A 10 17.24 -124.84 -56.48
N VAL A 11 17.57 -124.60 -57.75
CA VAL A 11 17.88 -123.25 -58.26
C VAL A 11 16.62 -122.37 -58.26
N VAL A 12 15.49 -122.88 -58.76
CA VAL A 12 14.21 -122.15 -58.73
C VAL A 12 13.75 -121.89 -57.28
N ALA A 13 13.89 -122.85 -56.37
CA ALA A 13 13.58 -122.64 -54.96
C ALA A 13 14.54 -121.65 -54.28
N GLY A 14 15.83 -121.66 -54.67
CA GLY A 14 16.82 -120.67 -54.24
C GLY A 14 16.45 -119.26 -54.70
N GLU A 15 15.98 -119.12 -55.94
CA GLU A 15 15.63 -117.85 -56.53
C GLU A 15 14.27 -117.32 -56.09
N VAL A 16 13.30 -118.21 -55.86
CA VAL A 16 12.05 -117.87 -55.16
C VAL A 16 12.34 -117.46 -53.72
N LYS A 17 13.30 -118.09 -53.02
CA LYS A 17 13.71 -117.70 -51.67
C LYS A 17 14.47 -116.37 -51.65
N ALA A 18 15.32 -116.11 -52.65
CA ALA A 18 16.03 -114.84 -52.82
C ALA A 18 15.05 -113.71 -53.13
N LEU A 19 14.12 -113.93 -54.08
CA LEU A 19 13.06 -112.98 -54.41
C LEU A 19 12.13 -112.75 -53.23
N ALA A 20 11.73 -113.78 -52.49
CA ALA A 20 10.93 -113.65 -51.28
C ALA A 20 11.66 -112.86 -50.18
N ASN A 21 12.98 -113.07 -50.00
CA ASN A 21 13.80 -112.26 -49.09
C ASN A 21 13.94 -110.81 -49.56
N GLN A 22 14.07 -110.58 -50.86
CA GLN A 22 14.18 -109.24 -51.45
C GLN A 22 12.86 -108.48 -51.36
N THR A 23 11.73 -109.17 -51.62
CA THR A 23 10.38 -108.66 -51.35
C THR A 23 10.21 -108.37 -49.87
N GLY A 24 10.62 -109.27 -48.97
CA GLY A 24 10.57 -109.05 -47.52
C GLY A 24 11.37 -107.83 -47.05
N LYS A 25 12.57 -107.62 -47.61
CA LYS A 25 13.37 -106.40 -47.35
C LYS A 25 12.71 -105.14 -47.91
N ALA A 26 12.16 -105.21 -49.12
CA ALA A 26 11.44 -104.08 -49.72
C ALA A 26 10.19 -103.72 -48.92
N THR A 27 9.42 -104.71 -48.45
CA THR A 27 8.26 -104.49 -47.57
C THR A 27 8.69 -103.89 -46.24
N GLY A 28 9.79 -104.36 -45.63
CA GLY A 28 10.31 -103.75 -44.40
C GLY A 28 10.75 -102.29 -44.57
N ALA A 29 11.38 -101.95 -45.70
CA ALA A 29 11.71 -100.57 -46.02
C ALA A 29 10.47 -99.70 -46.28
N ILE A 30 9.40 -100.28 -46.86
CA ILE A 30 8.10 -99.60 -46.99
C ILE A 30 7.48 -99.37 -45.61
N ASP A 31 7.53 -100.34 -44.70
CA ASP A 31 7.01 -100.20 -43.33
C ASP A 31 7.74 -99.10 -42.56
N GLU A 32 9.07 -99.01 -42.68
CA GLU A 32 9.86 -97.90 -42.13
C GLU A 32 9.45 -96.55 -42.74
N ALA A 33 9.35 -96.46 -44.07
CA ALA A 33 8.95 -95.22 -44.74
C ALA A 33 7.52 -94.79 -44.36
N VAL A 34 6.60 -95.73 -44.17
CA VAL A 34 5.23 -95.46 -43.71
C VAL A 34 5.23 -95.00 -42.24
N ALA A 35 6.05 -95.60 -41.39
CA ALA A 35 6.21 -95.17 -39.99
C ALA A 35 6.78 -93.75 -39.90
N ASP A 36 7.81 -93.44 -40.69
CA ASP A 36 8.40 -92.09 -40.78
C ASP A 36 7.38 -91.08 -41.31
N LEU A 37 6.62 -91.44 -42.34
CA LEU A 37 5.56 -90.58 -42.87
C LEU A 37 4.47 -90.32 -41.82
N ALA A 38 4.03 -91.35 -41.08
CA ALA A 38 3.05 -91.22 -40.01
C ALA A 38 3.56 -90.31 -38.88
N SER A 39 4.84 -90.43 -38.53
CA SER A 39 5.52 -89.55 -37.56
C SER A 39 5.54 -88.09 -38.05
N ASN A 40 5.92 -87.87 -39.31
CA ASN A 40 5.94 -86.54 -39.94
C ASN A 40 4.54 -85.91 -40.01
N VAL A 41 3.50 -86.69 -40.34
CA VAL A 41 2.10 -86.22 -40.34
C VAL A 41 1.66 -85.82 -38.93
N SER A 42 2.01 -86.60 -37.92
CA SER A 42 1.73 -86.27 -36.51
C SER A 42 2.48 -85.01 -36.05
N GLY A 43 3.72 -84.82 -36.49
CA GLY A 43 4.49 -83.59 -36.28
C GLY A 43 3.83 -82.37 -36.92
N LEU A 44 3.41 -82.48 -38.18
CA LEU A 44 2.68 -81.43 -38.91
C LEU A 44 1.35 -81.09 -38.22
N MET A 45 0.59 -82.08 -37.74
CA MET A 45 -0.65 -81.85 -36.99
C MET A 45 -0.39 -81.04 -35.71
N ASN A 46 0.65 -81.38 -34.95
CA ASN A 46 1.04 -80.64 -33.75
C ASN A 46 1.43 -79.19 -34.06
N ILE A 47 2.20 -78.96 -35.12
CA ILE A 47 2.58 -77.62 -35.57
C ILE A 47 1.35 -76.83 -36.01
N SER A 48 0.44 -77.47 -36.75
CA SER A 48 -0.81 -76.84 -37.20
C SER A 48 -1.68 -76.43 -36.01
N GLN A 49 -1.78 -77.27 -34.97
CA GLN A 49 -2.51 -76.96 -33.76
C GLN A 49 -1.91 -75.75 -33.03
N LYS A 50 -0.58 -75.68 -32.90
CA LYS A 50 0.10 -74.50 -32.33
C LYS A 50 -0.14 -73.25 -33.16
N THR A 51 -0.11 -73.37 -34.48
CA THR A 51 -0.33 -72.24 -35.40
C THR A 51 -1.76 -71.68 -35.27
N ILE A 52 -2.76 -72.56 -35.11
CA ILE A 52 -4.14 -72.15 -34.83
C ILE A 52 -4.22 -71.38 -33.50
N GLY A 53 -3.61 -71.89 -32.43
CA GLY A 53 -3.59 -71.19 -31.14
C GLY A 53 -2.91 -69.82 -31.21
N MET A 54 -1.78 -69.71 -31.93
CA MET A 54 -1.12 -68.43 -32.19
C MET A 54 -2.03 -67.47 -32.98
N ALA A 55 -2.77 -67.96 -33.97
CA ALA A 55 -3.69 -67.14 -34.76
C ALA A 55 -4.86 -66.61 -33.91
N GLU A 56 -5.39 -67.43 -32.99
CA GLU A 56 -6.43 -67.01 -32.04
C GLU A 56 -5.91 -65.91 -31.09
N GLU A 57 -4.68 -66.06 -30.60
CA GLU A 57 -4.03 -65.07 -29.74
C GLU A 57 -3.78 -63.74 -30.48
N VAL A 58 -3.31 -63.80 -31.73
CA VAL A 58 -3.17 -62.62 -32.61
C VAL A 58 -4.53 -61.96 -32.85
N ASN A 59 -5.57 -62.74 -33.15
CA ASN A 59 -6.91 -62.18 -33.38
C ASN A 59 -7.46 -61.48 -32.14
N THR A 60 -7.19 -62.04 -30.95
CA THR A 60 -7.53 -61.41 -29.67
C THR A 60 -6.76 -60.10 -29.47
N GLY A 61 -5.46 -60.08 -29.78
CA GLY A 61 -4.62 -58.88 -29.71
C GLY A 61 -5.10 -57.78 -30.66
N VAL A 62 -5.49 -58.13 -31.90
CA VAL A 62 -6.08 -57.18 -32.86
C VAL A 62 -7.38 -56.59 -32.33
N GLY A 63 -8.23 -57.41 -31.69
CA GLY A 63 -9.46 -56.93 -31.04
C GLY A 63 -9.18 -55.88 -29.95
N GLN A 64 -8.18 -56.13 -29.11
CA GLN A 64 -7.75 -55.18 -28.07
C GLN A 64 -7.21 -53.87 -28.67
N ILE A 65 -6.41 -53.97 -29.75
CA ILE A 65 -5.89 -52.80 -30.47
C ILE A 65 -7.04 -51.96 -31.03
N ASN A 66 -8.03 -52.57 -31.67
CA ASN A 66 -9.18 -51.84 -32.21
C ASN A 66 -9.96 -51.11 -31.11
N SER A 67 -10.20 -51.76 -29.97
CA SER A 67 -10.84 -51.10 -28.82
C SER A 67 -10.02 -49.93 -28.27
N ALA A 68 -8.68 -50.05 -28.25
CA ALA A 68 -7.81 -48.96 -27.84
C ALA A 68 -7.86 -47.78 -28.82
N VAL A 69 -7.88 -48.05 -30.13
CA VAL A 69 -8.01 -47.02 -31.18
C VAL A 69 -9.36 -46.30 -31.08
N ASP A 70 -10.45 -47.04 -30.86
CA ASP A 70 -11.77 -46.44 -30.63
C ASP A 70 -11.79 -45.54 -29.37
N GLY A 71 -11.15 -45.99 -28.29
CA GLY A 71 -10.98 -45.21 -27.06
C GLY A 71 -10.17 -43.93 -27.26
N ILE A 72 -9.13 -43.97 -28.10
CA ILE A 72 -8.36 -42.78 -28.50
C ILE A 72 -9.26 -41.82 -29.29
N GLY A 73 -10.06 -42.32 -30.23
CA GLY A 73 -11.00 -41.49 -31.01
C GLY A 73 -12.00 -40.75 -30.13
N GLN A 74 -12.59 -41.43 -29.15
CA GLN A 74 -13.50 -40.80 -28.17
C GLN A 74 -12.79 -39.75 -27.30
N SER A 75 -11.55 -40.04 -26.90
CA SER A 75 -10.74 -39.10 -26.12
C SER A 75 -10.41 -37.83 -26.90
N ILE A 76 -10.09 -37.96 -28.20
CA ILE A 76 -9.86 -36.83 -29.10
C ILE A 76 -11.13 -35.98 -29.24
N GLY A 77 -12.30 -36.60 -29.46
CA GLY A 77 -13.56 -35.85 -29.55
C GLY A 77 -13.92 -35.11 -28.25
N THR A 78 -13.61 -35.71 -27.09
CA THR A 78 -13.78 -35.05 -25.79
C THR A 78 -12.83 -33.85 -25.66
N MET A 79 -11.59 -34.00 -26.11
CA MET A 79 -10.58 -32.94 -26.09
C MET A 79 -10.97 -31.77 -26.99
N GLU A 80 -11.50 -32.04 -28.19
CA GLU A 80 -11.99 -31.00 -29.11
C GLU A 80 -13.11 -30.15 -28.47
N ASN A 81 -14.07 -30.80 -27.79
CA ASN A 81 -15.14 -30.10 -27.08
C ASN A 81 -14.58 -29.23 -25.94
N GLN A 82 -13.64 -29.75 -25.15
CA GLN A 82 -13.01 -28.97 -24.08
C GLN A 82 -12.22 -27.78 -24.61
N ILE A 83 -11.53 -27.93 -25.74
CA ILE A 83 -10.83 -26.82 -26.40
C ILE A 83 -11.83 -25.73 -26.82
N ALA A 84 -12.97 -26.11 -27.40
CA ALA A 84 -14.01 -25.16 -27.78
C ALA A 84 -14.57 -24.39 -26.57
N GLU A 85 -14.81 -25.07 -25.45
CA GLU A 85 -15.23 -24.43 -24.19
C GLU A 85 -14.18 -23.45 -23.65
N ILE A 86 -12.89 -23.83 -23.67
CA ILE A 86 -11.79 -22.97 -23.22
C ILE A 86 -11.69 -21.70 -24.09
N VAL A 87 -11.88 -21.82 -25.40
CA VAL A 87 -11.89 -20.68 -26.33
C VAL A 87 -13.07 -19.75 -26.04
N GLY A 88 -14.26 -20.31 -25.78
CA GLY A 88 -15.44 -19.55 -25.39
C GLY A 88 -15.24 -18.80 -24.07
N ALA A 89 -14.74 -19.50 -23.04
CA ALA A 89 -14.44 -18.91 -21.74
C ALA A 89 -13.38 -17.80 -21.85
N SER A 90 -12.30 -18.03 -22.60
CA SER A 90 -11.25 -17.02 -22.81
C SER A 90 -11.77 -15.77 -23.51
N SER A 91 -12.67 -15.94 -24.49
CA SER A 91 -13.28 -14.81 -25.19
C SER A 91 -14.17 -13.99 -24.26
N SER A 92 -14.99 -14.66 -23.43
CA SER A 92 -15.82 -13.99 -22.42
C SER A 92 -14.97 -13.27 -21.37
N SER A 93 -13.89 -13.89 -20.87
CA SER A 93 -12.95 -13.24 -19.95
C SER A 93 -12.32 -12.00 -20.58
N ARG A 94 -11.96 -12.04 -21.88
CA ARG A 94 -11.42 -10.88 -22.58
C ARG A 94 -12.40 -9.72 -22.63
N GLU A 95 -13.67 -10.01 -22.91
CA GLU A 95 -14.75 -9.01 -22.92
C GLU A 95 -14.96 -8.40 -21.53
N GLN A 96 -14.96 -9.23 -20.49
CA GLN A 96 -15.05 -8.76 -19.10
C GLN A 96 -13.86 -7.89 -18.70
N CYS A 97 -12.63 -8.26 -19.08
CA CYS A 97 -11.44 -7.44 -18.84
C CYS A 97 -11.53 -6.08 -19.53
N ASN A 98 -12.02 -6.02 -20.77
CA ASN A 98 -12.24 -4.76 -21.48
C ASN A 98 -13.31 -3.89 -20.78
N GLY A 99 -14.40 -4.50 -20.33
CA GLY A 99 -15.43 -3.81 -19.54
C GLY A 99 -14.87 -3.24 -18.23
N PHE A 100 -14.03 -4.01 -17.54
CA PHE A 100 -13.35 -3.57 -16.33
C PHE A 100 -12.40 -2.40 -16.56
N ILE A 101 -11.64 -2.41 -17.66
CA ILE A 101 -10.74 -1.31 -18.04
C ILE A 101 -11.55 -0.01 -18.26
N ASN A 102 -12.65 -0.08 -19.01
CA ASN A 102 -13.52 1.08 -19.25
C ASN A 102 -14.09 1.65 -17.95
N GLU A 103 -14.48 0.77 -17.02
CA GLU A 103 -15.01 1.20 -15.72
C GLU A 103 -13.93 1.83 -14.84
N MET A 104 -12.70 1.31 -14.89
CA MET A 104 -11.54 1.91 -14.23
C MET A 104 -11.22 3.31 -14.77
N GLU A 105 -11.27 3.50 -16.10
CA GLU A 105 -11.09 4.82 -16.71
C GLU A 105 -12.15 5.82 -16.23
N ARG A 106 -13.41 5.37 -16.15
CA ARG A 106 -14.53 6.16 -15.63
C ARG A 106 -14.32 6.55 -14.16
N LEU A 107 -13.84 5.62 -13.33
CA LEU A 107 -13.52 5.87 -11.93
C LEU A 107 -12.40 6.89 -11.77
N VAL A 108 -11.31 6.78 -12.53
CA VAL A 108 -10.20 7.73 -12.49
C VAL A 108 -10.68 9.14 -12.86
N SER A 109 -11.52 9.26 -13.90
CA SER A 109 -12.12 10.55 -14.28
C SER A 109 -12.99 11.14 -13.17
N SER A 110 -13.83 10.31 -12.53
CA SER A 110 -14.68 10.72 -11.40
C SER A 110 -13.87 11.19 -10.18
N PHE A 111 -12.77 10.51 -9.87
CA PHE A 111 -11.85 10.93 -8.80
C PHE A 111 -11.22 12.29 -9.10
N LYS A 112 -10.80 12.53 -10.34
CA LYS A 112 -10.25 13.83 -10.75
C LYS A 112 -11.28 14.96 -10.57
N GLU A 113 -12.50 14.76 -11.06
CA GLU A 113 -13.59 15.75 -10.90
C GLU A 113 -13.92 16.00 -9.43
N THR A 114 -13.92 14.95 -8.61
CA THR A 114 -14.13 15.07 -7.16
C THR A 114 -12.99 15.85 -6.49
N GLY A 115 -11.74 15.61 -6.88
CA GLY A 115 -10.58 16.38 -6.43
C GLY A 115 -10.71 17.86 -6.73
N ASP A 116 -11.07 18.21 -7.98
CA ASP A 116 -11.27 19.60 -8.40
C ASP A 116 -12.40 20.29 -7.63
N LYS A 117 -13.51 19.57 -7.37
CA LYS A 117 -14.62 20.05 -6.55
C LYS A 117 -14.23 20.28 -5.09
N LEU A 118 -13.43 19.38 -4.51
CA LEU A 118 -12.93 19.52 -3.14
C LEU A 118 -12.00 20.73 -3.00
N GLN A 119 -11.10 20.93 -3.96
CA GLN A 119 -10.22 22.11 -3.98
C GLN A 119 -11.04 23.40 -4.08
N THR A 120 -12.08 23.43 -4.91
CA THR A 120 -12.99 24.58 -5.01
C THR A 120 -13.75 24.81 -3.70
N ALA A 121 -14.22 23.75 -3.04
CA ALA A 121 -14.90 23.84 -1.76
C ALA A 121 -13.98 24.39 -0.67
N GLU A 122 -12.72 23.92 -0.62
CA GLU A 122 -11.69 24.43 0.30
C GLU A 122 -11.47 25.94 0.11
N GLN A 123 -11.29 26.38 -1.14
CA GLN A 123 -11.14 27.80 -1.46
C GLN A 123 -12.35 28.64 -1.01
N ARG A 124 -13.57 28.13 -1.21
CA ARG A 124 -14.80 28.80 -0.75
C ARG A 124 -14.88 28.88 0.77
N VAL A 125 -14.51 27.81 1.48
CA VAL A 125 -14.46 27.80 2.96
C VAL A 125 -13.42 28.81 3.45
N SER A 126 -12.24 28.86 2.86
CA SER A 126 -11.22 29.85 3.23
C SER A 126 -11.70 31.28 2.99
N SER A 127 -12.38 31.54 1.87
CA SER A 127 -12.97 32.86 1.59
C SER A 127 -14.09 33.23 2.55
N LEU A 128 -14.93 32.28 2.96
CA LEU A 128 -15.97 32.50 3.96
C LEU A 128 -15.37 32.83 5.34
N LEU A 129 -14.30 32.14 5.74
CA LEU A 129 -13.57 32.44 6.97
C LEU A 129 -13.00 33.87 6.92
N GLU A 130 -12.34 34.24 5.83
CA GLU A 130 -11.78 35.59 5.67
C GLU A 130 -12.85 36.69 5.69
N ARG A 131 -14.01 36.45 5.07
CA ARG A 131 -15.16 37.36 5.15
C ARG A 131 -15.71 37.45 6.57
N GLY A 132 -15.79 36.33 7.28
CA GLY A 132 -16.18 36.29 8.69
C GLY A 132 -15.26 37.11 9.58
N GLU A 133 -13.95 36.92 9.45
CA GLU A 133 -12.91 37.68 10.13
C GLU A 133 -13.03 39.19 9.80
N GLY A 134 -13.28 39.53 8.54
CA GLY A 134 -13.49 40.91 8.09
C GLY A 134 -14.71 41.59 8.70
N MET A 135 -15.83 40.87 8.84
CA MET A 135 -17.06 41.42 9.47
C MET A 135 -16.83 41.79 10.93
N ILE A 136 -16.06 41.00 11.69
CA ILE A 136 -15.73 41.35 13.08
C ILE A 136 -14.95 42.65 13.14
N GLY A 137 -13.99 42.84 12.23
CA GLY A 137 -13.27 44.09 12.07
C GLY A 137 -14.20 45.29 11.81
N GLN A 138 -15.17 45.13 10.91
CA GLN A 138 -16.14 46.18 10.58
C GLN A 138 -17.10 46.50 11.74
N ILE A 139 -17.60 45.49 12.46
CA ILE A 139 -18.47 45.70 13.63
C ILE A 139 -17.74 46.51 14.70
N ASN A 140 -16.47 46.20 14.95
CA ASN A 140 -15.67 46.96 15.90
C ASN A 140 -15.38 48.40 15.43
N GLN A 141 -15.13 48.61 14.12
CA GLN A 141 -14.97 49.96 13.56
C GLN A 141 -16.26 50.79 13.65
N ALA A 142 -17.43 50.16 13.57
CA ALA A 142 -18.72 50.81 13.76
C ALA A 142 -19.01 51.17 15.23
N GLY A 143 -18.12 50.82 16.17
CA GLY A 143 -18.27 51.12 17.60
C GLY A 143 -19.30 50.24 18.31
N LEU A 144 -19.73 49.15 17.70
CA LEU A 144 -20.69 48.22 18.31
C LEU A 144 -19.96 47.28 19.27
N GLU A 145 -20.46 47.19 20.51
CA GLU A 145 -19.92 46.24 21.47
C GLU A 145 -20.32 44.80 21.11
N THR A 146 -19.34 43.92 21.14
CA THR A 146 -19.48 42.48 20.93
C THR A 146 -19.00 41.74 22.18
N SER A 147 -19.28 40.43 22.26
CA SER A 147 -18.72 39.58 23.31
C SER A 147 -17.19 39.54 23.33
N ASP A 148 -16.54 39.89 22.22
CA ASP A 148 -15.08 39.92 22.08
C ASP A 148 -14.49 41.31 22.41
N SER A 149 -15.29 42.38 22.49
CA SER A 149 -14.80 43.76 22.60
C SER A 149 -13.95 44.02 23.85
N ARG A 150 -14.25 43.38 24.99
CA ARG A 150 -13.40 43.48 26.19
C ARG A 150 -12.02 42.85 26.00
N PHE A 151 -11.95 41.73 25.26
CA PHE A 151 -10.71 41.03 24.98
C PHE A 151 -9.86 41.83 23.99
N ILE A 152 -10.51 42.44 22.98
CA ILE A 152 -9.88 43.33 22.00
C ILE A 152 -9.21 44.52 22.70
N ARG A 153 -9.92 45.22 23.59
CA ARG A 153 -9.36 46.35 24.33
C ARG A 153 -8.19 45.94 25.22
N GLU A 154 -8.32 44.81 25.93
CA GLU A 154 -7.28 44.35 26.84
C GLU A 154 -6.01 43.95 26.07
N ILE A 155 -6.13 43.19 24.98
CA ILE A 155 -4.95 42.76 24.23
C ILE A 155 -4.21 43.93 23.57
N GLN A 156 -4.93 44.94 23.10
CA GLN A 156 -4.35 46.17 22.56
C GLN A 156 -3.57 46.93 23.63
N SER A 157 -4.18 47.11 24.80
CA SER A 157 -3.53 47.76 25.95
C SER A 157 -2.23 47.05 26.37
N ARG A 158 -2.25 45.71 26.41
CA ARG A 158 -1.05 44.91 26.73
C ARG A 158 0.00 44.94 25.63
N ALA A 159 -0.39 44.92 24.35
CA ALA A 159 0.54 45.06 23.24
C ALA A 159 1.26 46.42 23.27
N ASP A 160 0.53 47.49 23.57
CA ASP A 160 1.10 48.84 23.76
C ASP A 160 2.04 48.88 24.98
N GLU A 161 1.74 48.14 26.05
CA GLU A 161 2.63 48.02 27.20
C GLU A 161 3.93 47.30 26.85
N ILE A 162 3.88 46.21 26.10
CA ILE A 162 5.08 45.51 25.60
C ILE A 162 5.91 46.46 24.75
N ALA A 163 5.28 47.17 23.82
CA ALA A 163 5.95 48.15 22.97
C ALA A 163 6.71 49.19 23.80
N ARG A 164 6.05 49.82 24.79
CA ARG A 164 6.70 50.78 25.70
C ARG A 164 7.87 50.19 26.48
N ARG A 165 7.78 48.94 26.92
CA ARG A 165 8.89 48.29 27.66
C ARG A 165 10.06 47.93 26.77
N PHE A 166 9.81 47.55 25.51
CA PHE A 166 10.86 47.36 24.51
C PHE A 166 11.53 48.69 24.14
N GLU A 167 10.76 49.76 23.96
CA GLU A 167 11.30 51.11 23.74
C GLU A 167 12.19 51.56 24.91
N ALA A 168 11.74 51.35 26.15
CA ALA A 168 12.54 51.67 27.33
C ALA A 168 13.85 50.85 27.42
N ALA A 169 13.83 49.57 26.99
CA ALA A 169 15.03 48.73 26.94
C ALA A 169 16.02 49.18 25.85
N LEU A 170 15.51 49.71 24.72
CA LEU A 170 16.33 50.35 23.69
C LEU A 170 16.91 51.68 24.18
N ASP A 171 16.12 52.47 24.90
CA ASP A 171 16.56 53.77 25.44
C ASP A 171 17.63 53.61 26.53
N SER A 172 17.55 52.55 27.34
CA SER A 172 18.54 52.25 28.39
C SER A 172 19.80 51.55 27.87
N GLY A 173 19.81 51.12 26.61
CA GLY A 173 20.91 50.36 26.01
C GLY A 173 20.99 48.90 26.49
N GLU A 174 19.92 48.35 27.05
CA GLU A 174 19.86 46.93 27.46
C GLU A 174 19.85 45.98 26.25
N ILE A 175 19.29 46.42 25.12
CA ILE A 175 19.30 45.71 23.85
C ILE A 175 19.53 46.69 22.70
N THR A 176 20.13 46.22 21.60
CA THR A 176 20.23 47.02 20.37
C THR A 176 18.96 46.85 19.51
N GLU A 177 18.73 47.79 18.59
CA GLU A 177 17.63 47.65 17.63
C GLU A 177 17.84 46.45 16.70
N GLU A 178 19.09 46.15 16.33
CA GLU A 178 19.43 44.98 15.53
C GLU A 178 19.04 43.68 16.25
N ASP A 179 19.40 43.56 17.53
CA ASP A 179 19.10 42.39 18.34
C ASP A 179 17.60 42.23 18.61
N LEU A 180 16.89 43.33 18.90
CA LEU A 180 15.45 43.28 19.16
C LEU A 180 14.65 42.79 17.95
N PHE A 181 15.10 43.14 16.75
CA PHE A 181 14.45 42.78 15.49
C PHE A 181 15.17 41.66 14.73
N SER A 182 16.08 40.93 15.40
CA SER A 182 16.85 39.86 14.79
C SER A 182 15.97 38.69 14.37
N GLU A 183 16.22 38.17 13.17
CA GLU A 183 15.57 36.97 12.62
C GLU A 183 16.54 35.78 12.64
N ALA A 184 17.63 35.88 13.39
CA ALA A 184 18.59 34.80 13.58
C ALA A 184 18.07 33.83 14.65
N TYR A 185 17.41 32.75 14.21
CA TYR A 185 16.94 31.67 15.06
C TYR A 185 17.98 30.56 15.14
N GLU A 186 18.71 30.48 16.24
CA GLU A 186 19.73 29.46 16.47
C GLU A 186 19.11 28.25 17.19
N PRO A 187 19.06 27.05 16.57
CA PRO A 187 18.48 25.88 17.22
C PRO A 187 19.21 25.51 18.51
N ILE A 188 18.44 25.14 19.54
CA ILE A 188 18.93 24.59 20.81
C ILE A 188 19.13 23.08 20.61
N PRO A 189 20.38 22.57 20.63
CA PRO A 189 20.64 21.16 20.40
C PRO A 189 19.92 20.24 21.39
N GLY A 190 19.37 19.13 20.89
CA GLY A 190 18.71 18.11 21.71
C GLY A 190 17.25 18.41 22.09
N THR A 191 16.66 19.50 21.57
CA THR A 191 15.24 19.81 21.79
C THR A 191 14.35 19.13 20.77
N ASN A 192 13.19 18.63 21.21
CA ASN A 192 12.17 18.00 20.38
C ASN A 192 10.76 18.21 20.97
N PRO A 193 9.88 19.04 20.38
CA PRO A 193 10.10 19.83 19.16
C PRO A 193 11.23 20.85 19.29
N GLU A 194 11.86 21.21 18.17
CA GLU A 194 12.99 22.14 18.13
C GLU A 194 12.64 23.48 18.78
N GLN A 195 13.47 23.93 19.72
CA GLN A 195 13.47 25.27 20.28
C GLN A 195 14.67 26.05 19.73
N CYS A 196 14.56 27.36 19.58
CA CYS A 196 15.61 28.24 19.09
C CYS A 196 15.87 29.40 20.06
N MET A 197 17.09 29.92 20.03
CA MET A 197 17.45 31.20 20.65
C MET A 197 17.53 32.29 19.58
N THR A 198 17.28 33.53 20.01
CA THR A 198 17.51 34.76 19.23
C THR A 198 17.94 35.83 20.24
N PRO A 199 18.72 36.86 19.85
CA PRO A 199 19.27 37.85 20.78
C PRO A 199 18.25 38.48 21.75
N PHE A 200 16.99 38.64 21.35
CA PHE A 200 15.97 39.24 22.21
C PHE A 200 15.36 38.28 23.25
N VAL A 201 15.65 36.98 23.24
CA VAL A 201 15.01 36.00 24.15
C VAL A 201 15.25 36.34 25.62
N THR A 202 16.47 36.76 25.98
CA THR A 202 16.78 37.12 27.38
C THR A 202 15.96 38.30 27.85
N LEU A 203 15.74 39.29 26.98
CA LEU A 203 14.91 40.46 27.27
C LEU A 203 13.44 40.04 27.42
N THR A 204 12.92 39.23 26.50
CA THR A 204 11.52 38.80 26.53
C THR A 204 11.22 37.88 27.71
N ASP A 205 12.15 37.00 28.09
CA ASP A 205 12.00 36.12 29.26
C ASP A 205 11.89 36.92 30.56
N ARG A 206 12.51 38.11 30.61
CA ARG A 206 12.43 39.02 31.76
C ARG A 206 11.17 39.89 31.74
N LEU A 207 10.78 40.42 30.58
CA LEU A 207 9.72 41.44 30.47
C LEU A 207 8.32 40.87 30.23
N LEU A 208 8.19 39.83 29.40
CA LEU A 208 6.89 39.35 28.95
C LEU A 208 6.05 38.63 30.01
N PRO A 209 6.62 37.86 30.97
CA PRO A 209 5.81 37.18 31.98
C PRO A 209 4.89 38.12 32.78
N ASP A 210 5.38 39.32 33.14
CA ASP A 210 4.61 40.32 33.90
C ASP A 210 3.36 40.81 33.16
N ILE A 211 3.33 40.68 31.82
CA ILE A 211 2.22 41.09 30.97
C ILE A 211 1.37 39.89 30.55
N GLN A 212 2.00 38.75 30.27
CA GLN A 212 1.34 37.55 29.75
C GLN A 212 0.65 36.71 30.83
N GLU A 213 1.24 36.59 32.03
CA GLU A 213 0.68 35.77 33.11
C GLU A 213 -0.66 36.30 33.65
N PRO A 214 -0.82 37.61 33.93
CA PRO A 214 -2.09 38.14 34.42
C PRO A 214 -3.27 37.90 33.47
N MET A 215 -3.00 37.75 32.16
CA MET A 215 -4.05 37.45 31.18
C MET A 215 -4.69 36.08 31.40
N LEU A 216 -4.02 35.12 32.05
CA LEU A 216 -4.61 33.82 32.36
C LEU A 216 -5.74 33.90 33.38
N THR A 217 -5.76 34.94 34.23
CA THR A 217 -6.81 35.17 35.24
C THR A 217 -7.77 36.29 34.86
N PHE A 218 -7.56 36.93 33.70
CA PHE A 218 -8.45 37.96 33.16
C PHE A 218 -9.86 37.43 32.91
N ASP A 219 -9.98 36.20 32.41
CA ASP A 219 -11.25 35.52 32.20
C ASP A 219 -11.06 33.99 32.12
N ASP A 220 -12.02 33.22 32.62
CA ASP A 220 -11.97 31.75 32.66
C ASP A 220 -11.89 31.10 31.26
N LYS A 221 -12.25 31.84 30.20
CA LYS A 221 -12.10 31.36 28.83
C LYS A 221 -10.65 31.42 28.35
N VAL A 222 -9.79 32.24 28.95
CA VAL A 222 -8.41 32.43 28.48
C VAL A 222 -7.60 31.16 28.70
N VAL A 223 -7.00 30.68 27.60
CA VAL A 223 -6.13 29.51 27.60
C VAL A 223 -4.68 29.94 27.64
N PHE A 224 -4.31 30.96 26.86
CA PHE A 224 -2.95 31.51 26.81
C PHE A 224 -2.92 32.98 26.38
N CYS A 225 -1.82 33.65 26.76
CA CYS A 225 -1.37 34.91 26.20
C CYS A 225 0.13 34.80 25.85
N ALA A 226 0.52 35.12 24.62
CA ALA A 226 1.90 34.99 24.19
C ALA A 226 2.25 35.96 23.05
N ALA A 227 3.39 36.62 23.13
CA ALA A 227 3.93 37.41 22.03
C ALA A 227 4.63 36.52 21.01
N VAL A 228 4.46 36.84 19.73
CA VAL A 228 5.20 36.24 18.62
C VAL A 228 5.79 37.33 17.74
N ASP A 229 6.94 37.10 17.15
CA ASP A 229 7.50 38.02 16.15
C ASP A 229 6.79 37.87 14.78
N ARG A 230 7.23 38.68 13.80
CA ARG A 230 6.70 38.68 12.42
C ARG A 230 6.80 37.33 11.67
N ASN A 231 7.68 36.43 12.12
CA ASN A 231 7.90 35.11 11.53
C ASN A 231 7.22 33.99 12.34
N GLY A 232 6.45 34.36 13.37
CA GLY A 232 5.74 33.42 14.24
C GLY A 232 6.63 32.79 15.30
N PHE A 233 7.84 33.32 15.55
CA PHE A 233 8.67 32.87 16.65
C PHE A 233 8.08 33.34 17.98
N LEU A 234 7.83 32.39 18.88
CA LEU A 234 7.27 32.63 20.21
C LEU A 234 8.42 32.55 21.23
N PRO A 235 9.08 33.66 21.60
CA PRO A 235 10.25 33.60 22.47
C PRO A 235 9.90 33.11 23.88
N THR A 236 8.91 33.74 24.49
CA THR A 236 8.53 33.54 25.89
C THR A 236 7.04 33.30 25.96
N HIS A 237 6.64 32.13 26.46
CA HIS A 237 5.23 31.79 26.66
C HIS A 237 4.84 31.96 28.13
N ASN A 238 3.54 31.89 28.42
CA ASN A 238 3.08 31.63 29.78
C ASN A 238 3.83 30.48 30.48
N LEU A 239 4.04 30.59 31.79
CA LEU A 239 4.84 29.66 32.59
C LEU A 239 4.40 28.20 32.44
N LYS A 240 3.08 27.95 32.43
CA LYS A 240 2.50 26.60 32.26
C LYS A 240 2.83 25.96 30.90
N PHE A 241 3.27 26.74 29.92
CA PHE A 241 3.69 26.28 28.58
C PHE A 241 5.17 26.59 28.29
N SER A 242 5.95 26.96 29.31
CA SER A 242 7.38 27.23 29.23
C SER A 242 8.19 26.24 30.07
N GLN A 243 7.72 25.00 30.19
CA GLN A 243 8.39 23.97 30.97
C GLN A 243 9.69 23.53 30.29
N PRO A 244 10.72 23.08 31.04
CA PRO A 244 11.90 22.47 30.44
C PRO A 244 11.51 21.20 29.68
N GLN A 245 12.15 20.96 28.53
CA GLN A 245 11.90 19.74 27.75
C GLN A 245 12.49 18.51 28.44
N GLY A 246 11.77 17.39 28.34
CA GLY A 246 12.25 16.05 28.67
C GLY A 246 12.31 15.15 27.43
N ASP A 247 12.36 13.83 27.64
CA ASP A 247 12.51 12.85 26.55
C ASP A 247 11.22 12.57 25.76
N ASP A 248 10.05 13.01 26.23
CA ASP A 248 8.74 12.77 25.60
C ASP A 248 8.34 13.95 24.67
N PRO A 249 8.41 13.79 23.33
CA PRO A 249 8.06 14.86 22.39
C PRO A 249 6.58 15.23 22.43
N VAL A 250 5.69 14.30 22.81
CA VAL A 250 4.25 14.55 22.89
C VAL A 250 3.96 15.47 24.08
N TRP A 251 4.56 15.19 25.23
CA TRP A 251 4.46 16.07 26.39
C TRP A 251 5.11 17.44 26.13
N ASN A 252 6.30 17.45 25.52
CA ASN A 252 7.00 18.68 25.15
C ASN A 252 6.14 19.55 24.21
N ASN A 253 5.44 18.96 23.24
CA ASN A 253 4.60 19.71 22.32
C ASN A 253 3.44 20.44 23.02
N GLY A 254 2.94 19.89 24.12
CA GLY A 254 1.90 20.49 24.96
C GLY A 254 2.42 21.53 25.96
N ASN A 255 3.60 21.31 26.55
CA ASN A 255 4.06 22.02 27.75
C ASN A 255 5.33 22.88 27.55
N CYS A 256 6.04 22.73 26.44
CA CYS A 256 7.29 23.41 26.10
C CYS A 256 7.11 24.16 24.78
N ARG A 257 6.26 25.20 24.79
CA ARG A 257 5.86 25.95 23.60
C ARG A 257 6.63 27.26 23.41
N ASN A 258 7.38 27.70 24.40
CA ASN A 258 8.31 28.81 24.28
C ASN A 258 9.48 28.45 23.35
N ARG A 259 10.14 29.48 22.82
CA ARG A 259 11.29 29.40 21.93
C ARG A 259 11.03 28.62 20.64
N ARG A 260 9.79 28.58 20.16
CA ARG A 260 9.41 27.78 18.98
C ARG A 260 8.87 28.65 17.85
N LEU A 261 9.14 28.23 16.62
CA LEU A 261 8.54 28.80 15.42
C LEU A 261 7.15 28.18 15.18
N PHE A 262 6.11 29.02 15.20
CA PHE A 262 4.76 28.67 14.78
C PHE A 262 4.47 29.33 13.43
N ASN A 263 5.03 28.73 12.37
CA ASN A 263 4.91 29.21 11.00
C ASN A 263 3.67 28.66 10.26
N ASP A 264 2.68 28.14 11.00
CA ASP A 264 1.38 27.81 10.46
C ASP A 264 0.58 29.10 10.13
N ARG A 265 -0.48 28.95 9.33
CA ARG A 265 -1.34 30.09 8.92
C ARG A 265 -1.79 30.96 10.10
N THR A 266 -2.10 30.36 11.25
CA THR A 266 -2.61 31.08 12.43
C THR A 266 -1.51 31.90 13.07
N GLY A 267 -0.35 31.27 13.32
CA GLY A 267 0.81 31.92 13.94
C GLY A 267 1.37 33.06 13.10
N LEU A 268 1.52 32.85 11.79
CA LEU A 268 1.98 33.88 10.87
C LEU A 268 1.00 35.05 10.78
N ARG A 269 -0.31 34.80 10.66
CA ARG A 269 -1.30 35.89 10.61
C ARG A 269 -1.31 36.72 11.89
N ALA A 270 -1.13 36.09 13.05
CA ALA A 270 -1.03 36.79 14.32
C ALA A 270 0.24 37.65 14.41
N GLY A 271 1.38 37.09 13.99
CA GLY A 271 2.66 37.79 13.98
C GLY A 271 2.70 38.93 12.96
N GLN A 272 2.12 38.78 11.77
CA GLN A 272 2.22 39.73 10.66
C GLN A 272 1.09 40.77 10.62
N ASN A 273 0.09 40.65 11.50
CA ASN A 273 -1.01 41.60 11.53
C ASN A 273 -0.52 43.00 11.93
N THR A 274 -0.81 44.00 11.09
CA THR A 274 -0.54 45.42 11.35
C THR A 274 -1.80 46.23 11.62
N ARG A 275 -2.99 45.61 11.55
CA ARG A 275 -4.26 46.25 11.92
C ARG A 275 -4.38 46.31 13.44
N PRO A 276 -5.23 47.19 14.02
CA PRO A 276 -5.35 47.34 15.46
C PRO A 276 -5.62 46.03 16.23
N PHE A 277 -6.30 45.07 15.60
CA PHE A 277 -6.41 43.70 16.06
C PHE A 277 -6.74 42.76 14.90
N PHE A 278 -6.59 41.46 15.12
CA PHE A 278 -7.04 40.40 14.23
C PHE A 278 -7.58 39.23 15.05
N LEU A 279 -8.81 38.79 14.75
CA LEU A 279 -9.50 37.69 15.42
C LEU A 279 -9.76 36.57 14.43
N GLN A 280 -9.29 35.37 14.73
CA GLN A 280 -9.46 34.18 13.89
C GLN A 280 -9.88 32.97 14.73
N THR A 281 -10.51 31.99 14.09
CA THR A 281 -10.79 30.68 14.71
C THR A 281 -9.55 29.81 14.60
N TYR A 282 -9.10 29.29 15.73
CA TYR A 282 -7.89 28.49 15.84
C TYR A 282 -8.20 27.09 16.36
N ARG A 283 -7.75 26.07 15.64
CA ARG A 283 -7.76 24.67 16.08
C ARG A 283 -6.40 24.35 16.69
N ARG A 284 -6.28 24.49 18.01
CA ARG A 284 -5.02 24.27 18.72
C ARG A 284 -4.76 22.79 18.96
N ASP A 285 -3.58 22.31 18.56
CA ASP A 285 -3.06 21.01 18.96
C ASP A 285 -2.54 21.06 20.41
N MET A 286 -3.11 20.21 21.26
CA MET A 286 -2.77 20.06 22.67
C MET A 286 -1.77 18.90 22.92
N GLY A 287 -1.32 18.22 21.87
CA GLY A 287 -0.49 17.02 21.95
C GLY A 287 -1.31 15.72 21.85
N GLY A 288 -0.71 14.69 21.28
CA GLY A 288 -1.32 13.35 21.19
C GLY A 288 -2.55 13.28 20.28
N GLY A 289 -2.71 14.22 19.34
CA GLY A 289 -3.87 14.29 18.44
C GLY A 289 -5.12 14.93 19.06
N ASN A 290 -5.02 15.50 20.25
CA ASN A 290 -6.12 16.22 20.89
C ASN A 290 -6.17 17.67 20.42
N PHE A 291 -7.30 18.07 19.83
CA PHE A 291 -7.50 19.44 19.34
C PHE A 291 -8.60 20.16 20.09
N VAL A 292 -8.36 21.42 20.42
CA VAL A 292 -9.35 22.30 21.04
C VAL A 292 -9.63 23.48 20.11
N LEU A 293 -10.91 23.70 19.82
CA LEU A 293 -11.35 24.86 19.07
C LEU A 293 -11.38 26.09 19.99
N MET A 294 -10.74 27.17 19.57
CA MET A 294 -10.67 28.42 20.31
C MET A 294 -10.61 29.62 19.37
N LYS A 295 -10.80 30.80 19.91
CA LYS A 295 -10.50 32.06 19.26
C LYS A 295 -9.04 32.43 19.51
N ASP A 296 -8.36 32.91 18.48
CA ASP A 296 -7.03 33.51 18.56
C ASP A 296 -7.14 34.98 18.17
N LEU A 297 -7.00 35.84 19.16
CA LEU A 297 -7.03 37.29 19.02
C LEU A 297 -5.61 37.83 19.11
N SER A 298 -5.22 38.70 18.19
CA SER A 298 -3.89 39.32 18.20
C SER A 298 -3.95 40.83 18.05
N ALA A 299 -3.00 41.54 18.66
CA ALA A 299 -2.76 42.96 18.47
C ALA A 299 -1.27 43.21 18.14
N PRO A 300 -0.96 44.16 17.24
CA PRO A 300 0.40 44.43 16.80
C PRO A 300 1.24 45.04 17.92
N ILE A 301 2.50 44.62 18.03
CA ILE A 301 3.52 45.28 18.84
C ILE A 301 4.40 46.10 17.90
N THR A 302 4.35 47.42 18.03
CA THR A 302 5.13 48.35 17.20
C THR A 302 6.06 49.14 18.10
N VAL A 303 7.37 49.05 17.85
CA VAL A 303 8.43 49.68 18.64
C VAL A 303 9.11 50.74 17.78
N ARG A 304 9.12 51.99 18.22
CA ARG A 304 9.67 53.14 17.47
C ARG A 304 9.16 53.24 16.02
N GLY A 305 7.89 52.90 15.80
CA GLY A 305 7.25 52.89 14.47
C GLY A 305 7.57 51.69 13.60
N ARG A 306 8.41 50.75 14.06
CA ARG A 306 8.71 49.49 13.36
C ARG A 306 7.93 48.34 13.99
N HIS A 307 7.22 47.60 13.15
CA HIS A 307 6.43 46.45 13.58
C HIS A 307 7.38 45.32 14.01
N TRP A 308 7.23 44.82 15.25
CA TRP A 308 8.03 43.74 15.80
C TRP A 308 7.34 42.38 15.63
N GLY A 309 6.04 42.35 15.91
CA GLY A 309 5.26 41.13 15.99
C GLY A 309 3.84 41.38 16.47
N GLY A 310 3.23 40.37 17.08
CA GLY A 310 1.89 40.46 17.65
C GLY A 310 1.78 39.79 19.01
N LEU A 311 1.02 40.39 19.92
CA LEU A 311 0.59 39.77 21.16
C LEU A 311 -0.68 38.97 20.90
N ARG A 312 -0.67 37.67 21.21
CA ARG A 312 -1.78 36.73 21.00
C ARG A 312 -2.50 36.42 22.29
N LEU A 313 -3.81 36.25 22.21
CA LEU A 313 -4.70 35.79 23.26
C LEU A 313 -5.58 34.66 22.72
N GLY A 314 -5.32 33.44 23.18
CA GLY A 314 -6.15 32.28 22.87
C GLY A 314 -7.21 32.08 23.94
N TYR A 315 -8.49 32.03 23.57
CA TYR A 315 -9.59 31.81 24.51
C TYR A 315 -10.70 30.95 23.92
N LYS A 316 -11.35 30.15 24.77
CA LYS A 316 -12.42 29.23 24.37
C LYS A 316 -13.62 30.00 23.81
N ILE A 317 -14.31 29.39 22.83
CA ILE A 317 -15.57 29.90 22.27
C ILE A 317 -16.65 29.86 23.35
#